data_AF-A0A8C5PQH2-F1
#
_entry.id   AF-A0A8C5PQH2-F1
#
_cell.length_a   1.000
_cell.length_b   1.000
_cell.length_c   1.000
_cell.angle_alpha   90.00
_cell.angle_beta   90.00
_cell.angle_gamma   90.00
#
_symmetry.space_group_name_H-M   'P 1'
#
loop_
_entity.id
_entity.type
_entity.pdbx_description
1 polymer ?
#
loop_
_entity_poly.entity_id
_entity_poly.type
_entity_poly.pdbx_seq_one_letter_code
_entity_poly.pdbx_strand_id
1 'polypeptide(L)'
;MDWPPHSPDLNPIENLWDNVLEKTLRSAATLPSSTQDLGHKLMSLWTQINAVTSLELIDTMTRRMRDAITAKSDTTEYYSVCVMYSSCLLYRCLFCAGTLRQLLCWIRQNLLKERPELFIQGDTVRPGILVLINDSDWELMGELDYELQDRDNVVFISTLHGG
;
A
#
# COMPACT_ATOMS: atom_id res chain seq x y z
N MET A 1 -23.39 -8.08 0.85
CA MET A 1 -21.93 -7.85 0.76
C MET A 1 -21.63 -7.84 -0.71
N ASP A 2 -21.39 -6.67 -1.29
CA ASP A 2 -21.26 -6.51 -2.73
C ASP A 2 -19.79 -6.65 -3.11
N TRP A 3 -19.41 -7.80 -3.68
CA TRP A 3 -18.06 -8.06 -4.14
C TRP A 3 -17.94 -7.73 -5.64
N PRO A 4 -16.90 -6.98 -6.07
CA PRO A 4 -16.74 -6.66 -7.48
C PRO A 4 -16.47 -7.92 -8.32
N PRO A 5 -17.15 -8.10 -9.47
CA PRO A 5 -16.91 -9.25 -10.34
C PRO A 5 -15.48 -9.24 -10.89
N HIS A 6 -14.90 -10.42 -11.11
CA HIS A 6 -13.55 -10.61 -11.66
C HIS A 6 -12.40 -9.95 -10.87
N SER A 7 -12.52 -9.82 -9.55
CA SER A 7 -11.46 -9.28 -8.67
C SER A 7 -10.92 -10.35 -7.70
N PRO A 8 -10.24 -11.41 -8.18
CA PRO A 8 -9.67 -12.45 -7.32
C PRO A 8 -8.48 -11.93 -6.51
N ASP A 9 -7.81 -10.90 -7.00
CA ASP A 9 -6.70 -10.20 -6.37
C ASP A 9 -7.09 -9.53 -5.05
N LEU A 10 -8.38 -9.17 -4.89
CA LEU A 10 -8.91 -8.61 -3.65
C LEU A 10 -9.35 -9.68 -2.65
N ASN A 11 -9.38 -10.97 -3.04
CA ASN A 11 -9.85 -12.04 -2.18
C ASN A 11 -8.69 -12.62 -1.35
N PRO A 12 -8.67 -12.44 -0.01
CA PRO A 12 -7.54 -12.87 0.81
C PRO A 12 -7.24 -14.37 0.70
N ILE A 13 -8.26 -15.22 0.52
CA ILE A 13 -8.05 -16.67 0.46
C ILE A 13 -7.36 -17.11 -0.84
N GLU A 14 -7.69 -16.49 -1.97
CA GLU A 14 -7.01 -16.72 -3.26
C GLU A 14 -5.55 -16.27 -3.14
N ASN A 15 -5.32 -15.17 -2.44
CA ASN A 15 -3.96 -14.66 -2.23
C ASN A 15 -3.11 -15.54 -1.33
N LEU A 16 -3.71 -16.12 -0.29
CA LEU A 16 -3.08 -17.12 0.56
C LEU A 16 -2.77 -18.39 -0.24
N TRP A 17 -3.72 -18.82 -1.06
CA TRP A 17 -3.57 -19.99 -1.92
C TRP A 17 -2.41 -19.81 -2.91
N ASP A 18 -2.43 -18.75 -3.71
CA ASP A 18 -1.43 -18.49 -4.75
C ASP A 18 -0.06 -18.15 -4.17
N ASN A 19 0.00 -17.26 -3.18
CA ASN A 19 1.27 -16.71 -2.71
C ASN A 19 1.98 -17.56 -1.66
N VAL A 20 1.23 -18.38 -0.92
CA VAL A 20 1.79 -19.19 0.16
C VAL A 20 1.75 -20.66 -0.22
N LEU A 21 0.57 -21.23 -0.46
CA LEU A 21 0.42 -22.68 -0.61
C LEU A 21 0.97 -23.18 -1.94
N GLU A 22 0.51 -22.61 -3.05
CA GLU A 22 0.87 -23.07 -4.40
C GLU A 22 2.34 -22.77 -4.72
N LYS A 23 2.82 -21.55 -4.43
CA LYS A 23 4.24 -21.20 -4.63
C LYS A 23 5.18 -22.10 -3.83
N THR A 24 4.86 -22.37 -2.56
CA THR A 24 5.70 -23.23 -1.71
C THR A 24 5.67 -24.69 -2.17
N LEU A 25 4.51 -25.18 -2.62
CA LEU A 25 4.38 -26.51 -3.18
C LEU A 25 5.21 -26.66 -4.47
N ARG A 26 5.17 -25.65 -5.35
CA ARG A 26 5.91 -25.65 -6.62
C ARG A 26 7.41 -25.46 -6.46
N SER A 27 7.85 -24.77 -5.41
CA SER A 27 9.28 -24.59 -5.09
C SER A 27 9.89 -25.72 -4.27
N ALA A 28 9.06 -26.65 -3.76
CA ALA A 28 9.52 -27.79 -2.99
C ALA A 28 10.40 -28.72 -3.84
N ALA A 29 11.45 -29.27 -3.23
CA ALA A 29 12.39 -30.18 -3.89
C ALA A 29 11.74 -31.45 -4.45
N THR A 30 10.58 -31.85 -3.92
CA THR A 30 9.82 -33.01 -4.40
C THR A 30 8.39 -32.60 -4.73
N LEU A 31 8.01 -32.81 -5.99
CA LEU A 31 6.62 -32.67 -6.41
C LEU A 31 5.79 -33.84 -5.86
N PRO A 32 4.51 -33.59 -5.53
CA PRO A 32 3.63 -34.64 -5.06
C PRO A 32 3.38 -35.68 -6.15
N SER A 33 3.53 -36.96 -5.80
CA SER A 33 3.39 -38.07 -6.76
C SER A 33 2.00 -38.73 -6.74
N SER A 34 1.13 -38.32 -5.81
CA SER A 34 -0.25 -38.80 -5.70
C SER A 34 -1.15 -37.73 -5.07
N THR A 35 -2.45 -37.89 -5.22
CA THR A 35 -3.45 -37.02 -4.58
C THR A 35 -3.34 -37.03 -3.06
N GLN A 36 -2.96 -38.17 -2.48
CA GLN A 36 -2.83 -38.33 -1.03
C GLN A 36 -1.58 -37.64 -0.50
N ASP A 37 -0.47 -37.73 -1.24
CA ASP A 37 0.77 -37.00 -0.93
C ASP A 37 0.57 -35.48 -1.08
N LEU A 38 -0.13 -35.04 -2.13
CA LEU A 38 -0.55 -33.65 -2.29
C LEU A 38 -1.37 -33.17 -1.08
N GLY A 39 -2.36 -33.96 -0.65
CA GLY A 39 -3.19 -33.65 0.51
C GLY A 39 -2.39 -33.51 1.80
N HIS A 40 -1.46 -34.42 2.07
CA HIS A 40 -0.58 -34.33 3.25
C HIS A 40 0.33 -33.11 3.22
N LYS A 41 0.93 -32.79 2.06
CA LYS A 41 1.79 -31.62 1.90
C LYS A 41 1.01 -30.32 2.11
N LEU A 42 -0.16 -30.19 1.50
CA LEU A 42 -1.04 -29.03 1.67
C LEU A 42 -1.48 -28.86 3.12
N MET A 43 -1.88 -29.96 3.78
CA MET A 43 -2.28 -29.92 5.20
C MET A 43 -1.10 -29.49 6.09
N SER A 44 0.10 -30.03 5.86
CA SER A 44 1.30 -29.63 6.58
C SER A 44 1.59 -28.14 6.41
N LEU A 45 1.52 -27.63 5.17
CA LEU A 45 1.73 -26.20 4.90
C LEU A 45 0.66 -25.34 5.57
N TRP A 46 -0.61 -25.76 5.50
CA TRP A 46 -1.73 -25.07 6.14
C TRP A 46 -1.51 -24.90 7.65
N THR A 47 -1.04 -25.95 8.34
CA THR A 47 -0.76 -25.88 9.78
C THR A 47 0.42 -24.98 10.17
N GLN A 48 1.29 -24.63 9.21
CA GLN A 48 2.42 -23.74 9.45
C GLN A 48 2.06 -22.26 9.26
N ILE A 49 0.89 -21.96 8.69
CA ILE A 49 0.43 -20.59 8.52
C ILE A 49 0.15 -20.01 9.92
N ASN A 50 0.93 -19.00 10.28
CA ASN A 50 0.83 -18.33 11.57
C ASN A 50 0.17 -16.95 11.43
N ALA A 51 -0.11 -16.32 12.56
CA ALA A 51 -0.75 -15.02 12.62
C ALA A 51 0.04 -13.92 11.88
N VAL A 52 1.37 -14.00 11.81
CA VAL A 52 2.21 -13.02 11.09
C VAL A 52 1.91 -13.09 9.59
N THR A 53 1.89 -14.29 9.00
CA THR A 53 1.52 -14.48 7.59
C THR A 53 0.11 -13.99 7.30
N SER A 54 -0.84 -14.21 8.21
CA SER A 54 -2.21 -13.68 8.07
C SER A 54 -2.25 -12.15 8.10
N LEU A 55 -1.47 -11.51 8.97
CA LEU A 55 -1.40 -10.05 9.07
C LEU A 55 -0.69 -9.42 7.86
N GLU A 56 0.39 -10.01 7.37
CA GLU A 56 1.07 -9.58 6.14
C GLU A 56 0.14 -9.67 4.94
N LEU A 57 -0.66 -10.73 4.85
CA LEU A 57 -1.65 -10.90 3.81
C LEU A 57 -2.71 -9.79 3.85
N ILE A 58 -3.23 -9.47 5.04
CA ILE A 58 -4.19 -8.36 5.26
C ILE A 58 -3.56 -7.03 4.87
N ASP A 59 -2.30 -6.79 5.22
CA ASP A 59 -1.59 -5.58 4.83
C ASP A 59 -1.47 -5.46 3.30
N THR A 60 -1.18 -6.57 2.61
CA THR A 60 -1.19 -6.56 1.14
C THR A 60 -2.56 -6.26 0.55
N MET A 61 -3.66 -6.51 1.28
CA MET A 61 -5.01 -6.15 0.84
C MET A 61 -5.25 -4.66 0.89
N THR A 62 -4.79 -3.98 1.93
CA THR A 62 -4.83 -2.51 1.98
C THR A 62 -4.14 -1.90 0.77
N ARG A 63 -2.97 -2.43 0.36
CA ARG A 63 -2.28 -1.98 -0.85
C ARG A 63 -3.07 -2.27 -2.12
N ARG A 64 -3.57 -3.49 -2.30
CA ARG A 64 -4.30 -3.85 -3.54
C ARG A 64 -5.64 -3.16 -3.67
N MET A 65 -6.33 -2.90 -2.56
CA MET A 65 -7.53 -2.07 -2.56
C MET A 65 -7.20 -0.63 -3.00
N ARG A 66 -6.07 -0.07 -2.55
CA ARG A 66 -5.58 1.22 -3.04
C ARG A 66 -5.30 1.18 -4.55
N ASP A 67 -4.56 0.17 -5.02
CA ASP A 67 -4.25 0.00 -6.45
C ASP A 67 -5.54 -0.14 -7.29
N ALA A 68 -6.53 -0.88 -6.79
CA ALA A 68 -7.82 -1.05 -7.44
C ALA A 68 -8.67 0.23 -7.47
N ILE A 69 -8.60 1.06 -6.42
CA ILE A 69 -9.23 2.38 -6.37
C ILE A 69 -8.55 3.30 -7.39
N THR A 70 -7.23 3.34 -7.43
CA THR A 70 -6.45 4.13 -8.40
C THR A 70 -6.69 3.68 -9.83
N ALA A 71 -6.87 2.37 -10.07
CA ALA A 71 -7.20 1.83 -11.39
C ALA A 71 -8.64 2.14 -11.85
N LYS A 72 -9.54 2.53 -10.93
CA LYS A 72 -10.94 2.91 -11.22
C LYS A 72 -11.19 4.41 -11.17
N SER A 73 -10.31 5.22 -10.58
CA SER A 73 -10.51 6.65 -10.42
C SER A 73 -10.11 7.42 -11.68
N ASP A 74 -10.97 7.40 -12.70
CA ASP A 74 -10.91 8.40 -13.77
C ASP A 74 -11.55 9.75 -13.34
N THR A 75 -12.05 9.88 -12.10
CA THR A 75 -12.87 11.06 -11.70
C THR A 75 -12.77 11.54 -10.24
N THR A 76 -11.83 11.09 -9.40
CA THR A 76 -11.54 11.79 -8.12
C THR A 76 -10.13 11.49 -7.63
N GLU A 77 -9.26 12.51 -7.59
CA GLU A 77 -7.84 12.37 -7.24
C GLU A 77 -7.64 12.17 -5.72
N TYR A 78 -7.65 10.91 -5.27
CA TYR A 78 -7.22 10.52 -3.93
C TYR A 78 -5.77 10.03 -3.97
N TYR A 79 -4.86 10.78 -3.35
CA TYR A 79 -3.46 10.37 -3.20
C TYR A 79 -3.24 9.85 -1.76
N SER A 80 -3.26 8.53 -1.59
CA SER A 80 -2.85 7.88 -0.34
C SER A 80 -1.39 7.46 -0.45
N VAL A 81 -0.51 8.07 0.34
CA VAL A 81 0.91 7.72 0.42
C VAL A 81 1.13 6.95 1.72
N CYS A 82 1.28 5.62 1.60
CA CYS A 82 1.54 4.74 2.73
C CYS A 82 3.05 4.57 2.90
N VAL A 83 3.62 5.06 3.99
CA VAL A 83 5.06 4.94 4.24
C VAL A 83 5.32 3.78 5.20
N MET A 84 5.55 2.59 4.67
CA MET A 84 5.86 1.39 5.47
C MET A 84 7.37 1.15 5.55
N TYR A 85 8.04 1.41 6.69
CA TYR A 85 9.43 1.00 6.90
C TYR A 85 9.51 -0.28 7.72
N SER A 86 9.35 -1.43 7.07
CA SER A 86 9.76 -2.70 7.72
C SER A 86 10.19 -3.77 6.73
N SER A 87 11.32 -3.53 6.03
CA SER A 87 12.36 -4.53 5.72
C SER A 87 13.35 -3.92 4.72
N CYS A 88 14.50 -3.49 5.23
CA CYS A 88 15.55 -2.82 4.48
C CYS A 88 16.33 -3.84 3.63
N LEU A 89 16.38 -3.65 2.30
CA LEU A 89 17.52 -3.92 1.40
C LEU A 89 17.16 -3.52 -0.05
N LEU A 90 16.85 -2.24 -0.33
CA LEU A 90 17.13 -1.65 -1.66
C LEU A 90 17.06 -0.10 -1.79
N TYR A 91 16.76 0.67 -0.74
CA TYR A 91 16.67 2.15 -0.85
C TYR A 91 17.36 2.92 0.28
N ARG A 92 18.47 2.38 0.79
CA ARG A 92 19.18 2.86 1.98
C ARG A 92 19.95 4.19 1.80
N CYS A 93 19.51 5.13 0.97
CA CYS A 93 20.25 6.39 0.83
C CYS A 93 19.48 7.69 0.58
N LEU A 94 18.13 7.77 0.63
CA LEU A 94 17.46 9.08 0.47
C LEU A 94 16.50 9.54 1.57
N PHE A 95 16.05 8.67 2.48
CA PHE A 95 15.05 9.07 3.48
C PHE A 95 15.33 8.39 4.81
N CYS A 96 16.28 8.92 5.58
CA CYS A 96 16.51 8.49 6.98
C CYS A 96 16.22 9.59 8.02
N ALA A 97 15.70 10.76 7.61
CA ALA A 97 15.14 11.80 8.49
C ALA A 97 14.58 12.91 7.58
N GLY A 98 13.38 12.68 7.01
CA GLY A 98 12.79 13.61 6.07
C GLY A 98 11.53 14.24 6.61
N THR A 99 11.43 15.56 6.53
CA THR A 99 10.21 16.26 6.89
C THR A 99 9.16 16.09 5.79
N LEU A 100 7.89 16.38 6.11
CA LEU A 100 6.80 16.33 5.14
C LEU A 100 7.08 17.20 3.89
N ARG A 101 7.81 18.32 4.04
CA ARG A 101 8.32 19.13 2.93
C ARG A 101 9.15 18.32 1.93
N GLN A 102 10.04 17.47 2.42
CA GLN A 102 10.90 16.64 1.57
C GLN A 102 10.05 15.60 0.83
N LEU A 103 9.02 15.05 1.49
CA LEU A 103 8.07 14.13 0.87
C LEU A 103 7.29 14.83 -0.26
N LEU A 104 6.78 16.04 -0.03
CA LEU A 104 6.11 16.82 -1.07
C LEU A 104 7.02 17.12 -2.26
N CYS A 105 8.29 17.46 -1.99
CA CYS A 105 9.29 17.66 -3.05
C CYS A 105 9.50 16.38 -3.88
N TRP A 106 9.58 15.23 -3.22
CA TRP A 106 9.72 13.94 -3.89
C TRP A 106 8.48 13.58 -4.71
N ILE A 107 7.27 13.74 -4.15
CA ILE A 107 5.99 13.49 -4.86
C ILE A 107 5.93 14.32 -6.14
N ARG A 108 6.27 15.62 -6.05
CA ARG A 108 6.33 16.52 -7.21
C ARG A 108 7.26 16.02 -8.31
N GLN A 109 8.43 15.51 -7.94
CA GLN A 109 9.46 15.13 -8.90
C GLN A 109 9.25 13.74 -9.51
N ASN A 110 8.56 12.84 -8.79
CA ASN A 110 8.53 11.41 -9.13
C ASN A 110 7.13 10.88 -9.43
N LEU A 111 6.08 11.44 -8.82
CA LEU A 111 4.72 10.92 -8.91
C LEU A 111 3.84 11.76 -9.85
N LEU A 112 3.95 13.09 -9.78
CA LEU A 112 3.10 14.01 -10.55
C LEU A 112 3.68 14.21 -11.97
N LYS A 113 3.00 13.66 -12.98
CA LYS A 113 3.49 13.68 -14.37
C LYS A 113 2.96 14.82 -15.23
N GLU A 114 1.69 15.20 -15.05
CA GLU A 114 1.02 16.09 -16.00
C GLU A 114 0.77 17.50 -15.47
N ARG A 115 0.23 17.65 -14.26
CA ARG A 115 -0.15 18.95 -13.68
C ARG A 115 0.21 19.07 -12.19
N PRO A 116 1.51 19.08 -11.84
CA PRO A 116 1.96 19.18 -10.45
C PRO A 116 1.46 20.43 -9.72
N GLU A 117 1.16 21.50 -10.46
CA GLU A 117 0.62 22.76 -9.95
C GLU A 117 -0.81 22.65 -9.38
N LEU A 118 -1.57 21.61 -9.77
CA LEU A 118 -2.89 21.35 -9.18
C LEU A 118 -2.79 20.78 -7.77
N PHE A 119 -1.66 20.15 -7.45
CA PHE A 119 -1.40 19.50 -6.17
C PHE A 119 -0.50 20.36 -5.26
N ILE A 120 0.57 20.95 -5.81
CA ILE A 120 1.56 21.75 -5.07
C ILE A 120 1.57 23.19 -5.57
N GLN A 121 1.50 24.13 -4.63
CA GLN A 121 1.65 25.55 -4.89
C GLN A 121 2.86 26.09 -4.11
N GLY A 122 3.91 26.49 -4.84
CA GLY A 122 5.16 26.92 -4.22
C GLY A 122 5.89 25.74 -3.56
N ASP A 123 6.00 25.79 -2.23
CA ASP A 123 6.66 24.81 -1.39
C ASP A 123 5.69 23.98 -0.52
N THR A 124 4.38 24.19 -0.69
CA THR A 124 3.30 23.55 0.08
C THR A 124 2.21 22.96 -0.83
N VAL A 125 1.26 22.22 -0.28
CA VAL A 125 0.08 21.76 -1.04
C VAL A 125 -0.87 22.91 -1.33
N ARG A 126 -1.53 22.83 -2.48
CA ARG A 126 -2.48 23.85 -2.93
C ARG A 126 -3.66 23.98 -1.95
N PRO A 127 -4.15 25.20 -1.66
CA PRO A 127 -5.38 25.40 -0.91
C PRO A 127 -6.56 24.60 -1.50
N GLY A 128 -7.31 23.94 -0.63
CA GLY A 128 -8.37 23.00 -1.01
C GLY A 128 -7.96 21.53 -0.98
N ILE A 129 -6.68 21.21 -0.71
CA ILE A 129 -6.22 19.84 -0.42
C ILE A 129 -6.02 19.73 1.08
N LEU A 130 -6.78 18.84 1.73
CA LEU A 130 -6.58 18.47 3.12
C LEU A 130 -5.46 17.44 3.22
N VAL A 131 -4.59 17.60 4.21
CA VAL A 131 -3.51 16.64 4.49
C VAL A 131 -3.73 16.05 5.87
N LEU A 132 -3.83 14.73 5.92
CA LEU A 132 -3.97 13.98 7.17
C LEU A 132 -2.72 13.14 7.39
N ILE A 133 -2.21 13.16 8.62
CA ILE A 133 -1.13 12.31 9.09
C ILE A 133 -1.72 11.44 10.20
N ASN A 134 -1.81 10.13 9.96
CA ASN A 134 -2.45 9.19 10.88
C ASN A 134 -3.86 9.65 11.31
N ASP A 135 -4.68 10.00 10.31
CA ASP A 135 -6.06 10.52 10.46
C ASP A 135 -6.18 11.85 11.23
N SER A 136 -5.06 12.51 11.54
CA SER A 136 -5.01 13.81 12.21
C SER A 136 -4.66 14.92 11.22
N ASP A 137 -5.27 16.09 11.39
CA ASP A 137 -4.99 17.26 10.57
C ASP A 137 -3.53 17.71 10.74
N TRP A 138 -2.80 17.85 9.63
CA TRP A 138 -1.39 18.22 9.62
C TRP A 138 -1.09 19.60 10.25
N GLU A 139 -2.08 20.50 10.30
CA GLU A 139 -1.94 21.83 10.94
C GLU A 139 -1.63 21.68 12.44
N LEU A 140 -2.12 20.60 13.04
CA LEU A 140 -1.85 20.25 14.45
C LEU A 140 -0.51 19.55 14.64
N MET A 141 0.11 19.09 13.55
CA MET A 141 1.31 18.24 13.55
C MET A 141 2.57 19.00 13.12
N GLY A 142 2.48 20.30 12.85
CA GLY A 142 3.61 21.12 12.38
C GLY A 142 3.79 21.13 10.86
N GLU A 143 2.77 20.70 10.10
CA GLU A 143 2.66 20.83 8.65
C GLU A 143 3.92 20.32 7.91
N LEU A 144 4.60 21.22 7.19
CA LEU A 144 5.78 20.95 6.37
C LEU A 144 7.00 20.48 7.17
N ASP A 145 7.04 20.84 8.45
CA ASP A 145 8.15 20.55 9.35
C ASP A 145 7.92 19.27 10.16
N TYR A 146 6.76 18.61 9.99
CA TYR A 146 6.51 17.31 10.60
C TYR A 146 7.58 16.30 10.18
N GLU A 147 8.25 15.71 11.18
CA GLU A 147 9.23 14.65 10.97
C GLU A 147 8.51 13.33 10.76
N LEU A 148 8.60 12.80 9.54
CA LEU A 148 7.97 11.52 9.18
C LEU A 148 8.59 10.37 9.98
N GLN A 149 7.71 9.58 10.59
CA GLN A 149 8.02 8.40 11.37
C GLN A 149 7.76 7.12 10.57
N ASP A 150 8.25 6.01 11.10
CA ASP A 150 7.91 4.71 10.55
C ASP A 150 6.40 4.44 10.68
N ARG A 151 5.80 3.96 9.58
CA ARG A 151 4.39 3.58 9.45
C ARG A 151 3.40 4.74 9.46
N ASP A 152 3.88 5.96 9.26
CA ASP A 152 2.96 7.07 9.05
C ASP A 152 2.12 6.87 7.79
N ASN A 153 0.82 7.09 7.96
CA ASN A 153 -0.13 7.17 6.87
C ASN A 153 -0.38 8.64 6.54
N VAL A 154 0.07 9.07 5.36
CA VAL A 154 -0.15 10.44 4.86
C VAL A 154 -1.20 10.39 3.75
N VAL A 155 -2.32 11.08 3.97
CA VAL A 155 -3.45 11.13 3.04
C VAL A 155 -3.66 12.55 2.55
N PHE A 156 -3.77 12.71 1.24
CA PHE A 156 -4.14 13.98 0.61
C PHE A 156 -5.54 13.87 0.02
N ILE A 157 -6.45 14.74 0.45
CA ILE A 157 -7.85 14.77 0.04
C ILE A 157 -8.12 16.09 -0.67
N SER A 158 -8.31 16.06 -1.99
CA SER A 158 -8.80 17.23 -2.71
C SER A 158 -10.28 17.47 -2.38
N THR A 159 -10.58 18.58 -1.73
CA THR A 159 -11.95 19.02 -1.46
C THR A 159 -12.59 19.76 -2.64
N LEU A 160 -11.81 20.06 -3.68
CA LEU A 160 -12.33 20.55 -4.95
C LEU A 160 -12.90 19.38 -5.76
N HIS A 161 -14.22 19.19 -5.66
CA HIS A 161 -14.97 18.48 -6.69
C HIS A 161 -14.95 19.34 -7.95
N GLY A 162 -14.50 18.76 -9.08
CA GLY A 162 -14.50 19.43 -10.38
C GLY A 162 -15.91 19.93 -10.73
N GLY A 163 -16.00 21.23 -11.03
CA GLY A 163 -17.10 21.80 -11.80
C GLY A 163 -16.85 21.64 -13.30
#